data_AF-A0A919GS41-F1
#
_entry.id   AF-A0A919GS41-F1
#
_cell.length_a   1.000
_cell.length_b   1.000
_cell.length_c   1.000
_cell.angle_alpha   90.00
_cell.angle_beta   90.00
_cell.angle_gamma   90.00
#
_symmetry.space_group_name_H-M   'P 1'
#
loop_
_entity.id
_entity.type
_entity.pdbx_description
1 polymer ?
#
loop_
_entity_poly.entity_id
_entity_poly.type
_entity_poly.pdbx_seq_one_letter_code
_entity_poly.pdbx_strand_id
1 'polypeptide(L)'
;MPYLLPEPDTQLRQLTEAIADHWPEAPPYGGRFTEIVPHLTIAQGQEDAVLEEIEAGFADRLPFTSHVASIELMVHDGVQWQERASFALGG
;
A
#
# COMPACT_ATOMS: atom_id res chain seq x y z
N MET A 1 -8.83 -11.31 3.17
CA MET A 1 -8.41 -10.12 2.38
C MET A 1 -7.13 -10.50 1.66
N PRO A 2 -7.20 -10.95 0.40
CA PRO A 2 -6.01 -11.29 -0.37
C PRO A 2 -5.16 -10.04 -0.62
N TYR A 3 -3.84 -10.21 -0.50
CA TYR A 3 -2.84 -9.17 -0.74
C TYR A 3 -1.57 -9.78 -1.33
N LEU A 4 -0.77 -8.94 -1.98
CA LEU A 4 0.53 -9.31 -2.52
C LEU A 4 1.64 -8.63 -1.74
N LEU A 5 2.74 -9.34 -1.55
CA LEU A 5 3.97 -8.82 -0.95
C LEU A 5 4.94 -8.44 -2.07
N PRO A 6 5.49 -7.22 -2.08
CA PRO A 6 6.52 -6.83 -3.04
C PRO A 6 7.87 -7.46 -2.65
N GLU A 7 8.68 -7.80 -3.66
CA GLU A 7 10.06 -8.25 -3.46
C GLU A 7 11.00 -7.49 -4.42
N PRO A 8 12.01 -6.76 -3.92
CA PRO A 8 12.27 -6.43 -2.50
C PRO A 8 11.26 -5.41 -1.94
N ASP A 9 10.97 -5.47 -0.65
CA ASP A 9 10.10 -4.49 0.05
C ASP A 9 10.88 -3.37 0.74
N THR A 10 12.21 -3.49 0.84
CA THR A 10 13.10 -2.60 1.58
C THR A 10 12.91 -1.13 1.23
N GLN A 11 12.84 -0.79 -0.05
CA GLN A 11 12.70 0.61 -0.50
C GLN A 11 11.35 1.21 -0.06
N LEU A 12 10.27 0.42 -0.06
CA LEU A 12 8.95 0.89 0.38
C LEU A 12 8.92 1.10 1.90
N ARG A 13 9.60 0.24 2.66
CA ARG A 13 9.77 0.45 4.12
C ARG A 13 10.53 1.74 4.41
N GLN A 14 11.67 1.94 3.75
CA GLN A 14 12.51 3.13 3.93
C GLN A 14 11.77 4.43 3.58
N LEU A 15 10.96 4.44 2.51
CA LEU A 15 10.13 5.61 2.17
C LEU A 15 9.09 5.90 3.27
N THR A 16 8.47 4.87 3.83
CA THR A 16 7.48 5.01 4.90
C THR A 16 8.13 5.51 6.20
N GLU A 17 9.31 4.98 6.55
CA GLU A 17 10.10 5.40 7.70
C GLU A 17 10.52 6.87 7.57
N ALA A 18 11.05 7.27 6.41
CA ALA A 18 11.48 8.65 6.17
C ALA A 18 10.33 9.66 6.31
N ILE A 19 9.11 9.29 5.89
CA ILE A 19 7.92 10.13 6.10
C ILE A 19 7.57 10.20 7.59
N ALA A 20 7.55 9.06 8.30
CA ALA A 20 7.23 9.03 9.73
C ALA A 20 8.23 9.84 10.57
N ASP A 21 9.52 9.77 10.23
CA ASP A 21 10.60 10.49 10.92
C ASP A 21 10.52 12.01 10.72
N HIS A 22 9.98 12.46 9.58
CA HIS A 22 9.86 13.89 9.28
C HIS A 22 8.69 14.56 10.03
N TRP A 23 7.65 13.80 10.38
CA TRP A 23 6.47 14.27 11.14
C TRP A 23 6.20 13.39 12.36
N PRO A 24 7.07 13.46 13.40
CA PRO A 24 6.96 12.61 14.58
C PRO A 24 5.67 12.85 15.40
N GLU A 25 5.02 14.00 15.23
CA GLU A 25 3.73 14.32 15.83
C GLU A 25 2.54 13.58 15.19
N ALA A 26 2.72 13.00 14.00
CA ALA A 26 1.69 12.33 13.22
C ALA A 26 2.15 10.93 12.73
N PRO A 27 2.48 10.01 13.65
CA PRO A 27 2.94 8.68 13.27
C PRO A 27 1.84 7.89 12.52
N PRO A 28 2.22 7.00 11.58
CA PRO A 28 1.26 6.14 10.89
C PRO A 28 0.32 5.43 11.86
N TYR A 29 -0.99 5.52 11.58
CA TYR A 29 -2.05 4.95 12.43
C TYR A 29 -1.98 5.38 13.91
N GLY A 30 -1.45 6.56 14.20
CA GLY A 30 -1.28 7.05 15.57
C GLY A 30 -0.27 6.22 16.38
N GLY A 31 0.67 5.53 15.72
CA GLY A 31 1.66 4.67 16.39
C GLY A 31 1.11 3.32 16.86
N ARG A 32 -0.09 2.93 16.41
CA ARG A 32 -0.72 1.66 16.80
C ARG A 32 0.06 0.42 16.38
N PHE A 33 0.79 0.50 15.28
CA PHE A 33 1.54 -0.61 14.71
C PHE A 33 3.04 -0.31 14.76
N THR A 34 3.83 -1.30 15.16
CA THR A 34 5.29 -1.20 15.30
C THR A 34 6.05 -1.68 14.08
N GLU A 35 5.35 -2.33 13.14
CA GLU A 35 5.94 -2.90 11.94
C GLU A 35 5.28 -2.30 10.69
N ILE A 36 6.12 -1.95 9.71
CA ILE A 36 5.69 -1.51 8.38
C ILE A 36 5.71 -2.72 7.46
N VAL A 37 4.55 -3.21 7.01
CA VAL A 37 4.46 -4.33 6.06
C VAL A 37 3.92 -3.80 4.72
N PRO A 38 4.79 -3.49 3.74
CA PRO A 38 4.33 -3.08 2.41
C PRO A 38 3.55 -4.22 1.76
N HIS A 39 2.35 -3.92 1.28
CA HIS A 39 1.52 -4.89 0.57
C HIS A 39 0.61 -4.16 -0.41
N LEU A 40 0.21 -4.87 -1.47
CA LEU A 40 -0.86 -4.43 -2.37
C LEU A 40 -2.11 -5.23 -2.02
N THR A 41 -3.09 -4.56 -1.41
CA THR A 41 -4.41 -5.18 -1.17
C THR A 41 -5.10 -5.43 -2.50
N ILE A 42 -5.51 -6.67 -2.76
CA ILE A 42 -6.20 -7.08 -3.99
C ILE A 42 -7.70 -6.94 -3.85
N ALA A 43 -8.24 -7.36 -2.71
CA ALA A 43 -9.66 -7.23 -2.41
C ALA A 43 -9.90 -7.14 -0.91
N GLN A 44 -10.84 -6.28 -0.51
CA GLN A 44 -11.25 -6.07 0.88
C GLN A 44 -12.78 -6.02 0.99
N GLY A 45 -13.32 -6.61 2.06
CA GLY A 45 -14.76 -6.55 2.38
C GLY A 45 -15.68 -7.37 1.48
N GLN A 46 -15.15 -8.35 0.74
CA GLN A 46 -15.94 -9.26 -0.11
C GLN A 46 -16.34 -10.54 0.65
N GLU A 47 -17.37 -11.22 0.16
CA GLU A 47 -17.77 -12.55 0.63
C GLU A 47 -16.71 -13.61 0.31
N ASP A 48 -16.62 -14.65 1.13
CA ASP A 48 -15.56 -15.68 1.03
C ASP A 48 -15.49 -16.35 -0.36
N ALA A 49 -16.64 -16.67 -0.96
CA ALA A 49 -16.69 -17.28 -2.29
C ALA A 49 -16.07 -16.38 -3.38
N VAL A 50 -16.22 -15.06 -3.24
CA VAL A 50 -15.60 -14.08 -4.16
C VAL A 50 -14.09 -14.01 -3.93
N LEU A 51 -13.65 -14.08 -2.67
CA LEU A 51 -12.23 -14.10 -2.35
C LEU A 51 -11.53 -15.35 -2.92
N GLU A 52 -12.17 -16.52 -2.83
CA GLU A 52 -11.67 -17.77 -3.40
C GLU A 52 -11.53 -17.69 -4.94
N GLU A 53 -12.53 -17.12 -5.63
CA GLU A 53 -12.46 -16.92 -7.09
C GLU A 53 -11.33 -15.96 -7.48
N ILE A 54 -11.16 -14.87 -6.74
CA ILE A 54 -10.08 -13.92 -6.93
C ILE A 54 -8.73 -14.62 -6.78
N GLU A 55 -8.51 -15.36 -5.68
CA GLU A 55 -7.26 -16.08 -5.44
C GLU A 55 -6.95 -17.10 -6.54
N ALA A 56 -7.93 -17.88 -6.98
CA ALA A 56 -7.77 -18.82 -8.10
C ALA A 56 -7.37 -18.12 -9.40
N GLY A 57 -7.93 -16.93 -9.68
CA GLY A 57 -7.63 -16.14 -10.87
C GLY A 57 -6.22 -15.54 -10.92
N PHE A 58 -5.52 -15.44 -9.79
CA PHE A 58 -4.16 -14.88 -9.72
C PHE A 58 -3.05 -15.93 -9.81
N ALA A 59 -3.33 -17.21 -9.54
CA ALA A 59 -2.31 -18.25 -9.47
C ALA A 59 -1.43 -18.31 -10.74
N ASP A 60 -2.04 -18.16 -11.92
CA ASP A 60 -1.33 -18.23 -13.21
C ASP A 60 -0.73 -16.88 -13.66
N ARG A 61 -0.90 -15.81 -12.87
CA ARG A 61 -0.52 -14.43 -13.23
C ARG A 61 0.58 -13.85 -12.36
N LEU A 62 1.09 -14.63 -11.40
CA LEU A 62 2.15 -14.24 -10.47
C LEU A 62 3.43 -15.07 -10.71
N PRO A 63 4.63 -14.51 -10.46
CA PRO A 63 4.87 -13.13 -10.04
C PRO A 63 4.72 -12.12 -11.20
N PHE A 64 4.47 -10.84 -10.88
CA PHE A 64 4.57 -9.75 -11.84
C PHE A 64 5.51 -8.65 -11.32
N THR A 65 6.05 -7.87 -12.25
CA THR A 65 6.89 -6.72 -11.94
C THR A 65 6.16 -5.44 -12.31
N SER A 66 6.23 -4.43 -11.45
CA SER A 66 5.73 -3.09 -11.72
C SER A 66 6.72 -2.04 -11.24
N HIS A 67 6.68 -0.87 -11.87
CA HIS A 67 7.49 0.27 -11.50
C HIS A 67 6.67 1.27 -10.68
N VAL A 68 7.14 1.59 -9.47
CA VAL A 68 6.56 2.63 -8.62
C VAL A 68 7.22 3.96 -8.99
N ALA A 69 6.49 4.83 -9.69
CA ALA A 69 7.00 6.09 -10.22
C ALA A 69 6.69 7.31 -9.35
N SER A 70 5.79 7.19 -8.38
CA SER A 70 5.37 8.33 -7.54
C SER A 70 4.88 7.89 -6.16
N ILE A 71 4.83 8.86 -5.25
CA ILE A 71 4.12 8.81 -3.98
C ILE A 71 2.99 9.82 -4.05
N GLU A 72 1.78 9.42 -3.62
CA GLU A 72 0.60 10.28 -3.64
C GLU A 72 0.22 10.69 -2.21
N LEU A 73 -0.05 11.98 -2.00
CA LEU A 73 -0.72 12.47 -0.79
C LEU A 73 -2.23 12.36 -0.98
N MET A 74 -2.84 11.40 -0.30
CA MET A 74 -4.28 11.16 -0.33
C MET A 74 -4.95 11.74 0.92
N VAL A 75 -6.07 12.43 0.75
CA VAL A 75 -6.87 13.00 1.84
C VAL A 75 -8.30 12.48 1.76
N HIS A 76 -8.82 11.97 2.87
CA HIS A 76 -10.23 11.59 2.98
C HIS A 76 -11.06 12.80 3.42
N ASP A 77 -12.03 13.21 2.62
CA ASP A 77 -12.88 14.38 2.89
C ASP A 77 -14.11 14.08 3.78
N GLY A 78 -14.25 12.83 4.23
CA GLY A 78 -15.40 12.34 4.98
C GLY A 78 -16.36 11.50 4.13
N VAL A 79 -16.23 11.55 2.80
CA VAL A 79 -17.03 10.77 1.84
C VAL A 79 -16.14 9.87 0.99
N GLN A 80 -15.02 10.41 0.50
CA GLN A 80 -14.12 9.70 -0.40
C GLN A 80 -12.67 10.12 -0.22
N TRP A 81 -11.76 9.30 -0.74
CA TRP A 81 -10.36 9.63 -0.86
C TRP A 81 -10.12 10.49 -2.10
N GLN A 82 -9.32 11.54 -1.94
CA GLN A 82 -8.91 12.43 -3.03
C GLN A 82 -7.39 12.57 -3.03
N GLU A 83 -6.81 12.52 -4.23
CA GLU A 83 -5.41 12.90 -4.43
C GLU A 83 -5.27 14.41 -4.22
N ARG A 84 -4.26 14.79 -3.45
CA ARG A 84 -3.96 16.19 -3.14
C ARG A 84 -2.64 16.66 -3.72
N ALA A 85 -1.67 15.77 -3.86
CA ALA A 85 -0.40 16.03 -4.52
C ALA A 85 0.25 14.70 -4.94
N SER A 86 1.02 14.75 -6.02
CA SER A 86 1.87 13.66 -6.51
C SER A 86 3.34 14.04 -6.45
N PHE A 87 4.18 13.14 -5.96
CA PHE A 87 5.62 13.31 -5.83
C PHE A 87 6.33 12.24 -6.65
N ALA A 88 6.96 12.63 -7.77
CA ALA A 88 7.69 11.70 -8.62
C ALA A 88 8.91 11.10 -7.90
N LEU A 89 9.16 9.82 -8.13
CA LEU A 89 10.34 9.07 -7.68
C LEU A 89 11.31 8.89 -8.85
N GLY A 90 12.63 9.01 -8.58
CA GLY A 90 13.66 8.71 -9.57
C GLY A 90 14.04 9.87 -10.52
N GLY A 91 14.07 11.10 -10.01
CA GLY A 91 14.65 12.26 -10.72
C GLY A 91 16.17 12.19 -10.88
#